data_AF-A0A355F9A9-F1
#
_entry.id   AF-A0A355F9A9-F1
#
_cell.length_a   1.000
_cell.length_b   1.000
_cell.length_c   1.000
_cell.angle_alpha   90.00
_cell.angle_beta   90.00
_cell.angle_gamma   90.00
#
_symmetry.space_group_name_H-M   'P 1'
#
loop_
_entity.id
_entity.type
_entity.pdbx_description
1 polymer ?
#
loop_
_entity_poly.entity_id
_entity_poly.type
_entity_poly.pdbx_seq_one_letter_code
_entity_poly.pdbx_strand_id
1 'polypeptide(L)' 'LDLPHPDPRRSRAAALNIIPTATTAAAAVGDLLPALAGRIGGQAIRVPTPAVALLDLVAVTERPAPAAALAEAFRTA' A
#
# COMPACT_ATOMS: atom_id res chain seq x y z
N LEU A 1 -12.57 20.46 0.97
CA LEU A 1 -12.86 21.40 -0.13
C LEU A 1 -11.90 21.11 -1.27
N ASP A 2 -12.30 21.43 -2.50
CA ASP A 2 -11.40 21.34 -3.65
C ASP A 2 -10.40 22.51 -3.56
N LEU A 3 -9.10 22.24 -3.71
CA LEU A 3 -8.01 23.22 -3.56
C LEU A 3 -6.87 22.95 -4.55
N PRO A 4 -6.12 23.96 -5.02
CA PRO A 4 -5.01 23.75 -5.94
C PRO A 4 -3.95 22.77 -5.40
N HIS A 5 -3.55 21.80 -6.22
CA HIS A 5 -2.52 20.82 -5.91
C HIS A 5 -1.84 20.34 -7.21
N PRO A 6 -0.51 20.09 -7.25
CA PRO A 6 0.19 19.64 -8.46
C PRO A 6 -0.37 18.34 -9.05
N ASP A 7 -0.75 17.40 -8.18
CA ASP A 7 -1.56 16.23 -8.55
C ASP A 7 -3.05 16.62 -8.56
N PRO A 8 -3.71 16.68 -9.75
CA PRO A 8 -5.11 17.08 -9.88
C PRO A 8 -6.10 16.08 -9.28
N ARG A 9 -5.67 14.87 -8.93
CA ARG A 9 -6.51 13.93 -8.18
C ARG A 9 -6.60 14.34 -6.72
N ARG A 10 -5.48 14.82 -6.17
CA ARG A 10 -5.36 15.29 -4.78
C ARG A 10 -5.89 16.70 -4.54
N SER A 11 -6.27 17.42 -5.60
CA SER A 11 -6.97 18.70 -5.48
C SER A 11 -8.42 18.55 -5.02
N ARG A 12 -8.99 17.34 -5.08
CA ARG A 12 -10.39 17.08 -4.74
C ARG A 12 -10.61 16.93 -3.23
N ALA A 13 -11.80 17.28 -2.77
CA ALA A 13 -12.20 17.22 -1.38
C ALA A 13 -12.08 15.79 -0.81
N ALA A 14 -11.04 15.55 0.00
CA ALA A 14 -10.68 14.22 0.49
C ALA A 14 -11.78 13.52 1.32
N ALA A 15 -12.62 14.29 2.02
CA ALA A 15 -13.70 13.73 2.83
C ALA A 15 -14.88 13.15 2.00
N LEU A 16 -14.91 13.39 0.69
CA LEU A 16 -16.01 12.97 -0.20
C LEU A 16 -15.54 12.09 -1.37
N ASN A 17 -14.24 11.78 -1.44
CA ASN A 17 -13.65 11.12 -2.60
C ASN A 17 -12.71 9.99 -2.20
N ILE A 18 -12.65 8.99 -3.07
CA ILE A 18 -11.59 7.98 -3.10
C ILE A 18 -10.53 8.50 -4.07
N ILE A 19 -9.31 8.77 -3.58
CA ILE A 19 -8.28 9.48 -4.35
C ILE A 19 -7.09 8.55 -4.59
N PRO A 20 -6.89 8.05 -5.83
CA PRO A 20 -5.68 7.34 -6.21
C PRO A 20 -4.47 8.26 -6.17
N THR A 21 -3.36 7.79 -5.60
CA THR A 21 -2.11 8.54 -5.51
C THR A 21 -0.90 7.61 -5.44
N ALA A 22 0.30 8.17 -5.57
CA ALA A 22 1.54 7.42 -5.45
C ALA A 22 1.80 7.01 -3.99
N THR A 23 2.51 5.90 -3.81
CA THR A 23 3.03 5.44 -2.51
C THR A 23 4.54 5.34 -2.57
N THR A 24 5.21 5.69 -1.48
CA THR A 24 6.67 5.52 -1.33
C THR A 24 7.03 4.13 -0.80
N ALA A 25 6.04 3.30 -0.45
CA ALA A 25 6.26 1.99 0.16
C ALA A 25 7.08 1.05 -0.73
N ALA A 26 6.84 1.05 -2.05
CA ALA A 26 7.56 0.18 -2.98
C ALA A 26 9.07 0.46 -3.01
N ALA A 27 9.46 1.75 -3.04
CA ALA A 27 10.86 2.16 -2.99
C ALA A 27 11.49 1.79 -1.64
N ALA A 28 10.81 2.10 -0.53
CA ALA A 28 11.30 1.81 0.82
C ALA A 28 11.52 0.32 1.06
N VAL A 29 10.70 -0.55 0.48
CA VAL A 29 10.91 -2.01 0.56
C VAL A 29 12.18 -2.44 -0.15
N GLY A 30 12.52 -1.85 -1.30
CA GLY A 30 13.78 -2.13 -1.99
C GLY A 30 15.01 -1.72 -1.17
N ASP A 31 14.91 -0.59 -0.47
CA ASP A 31 15.99 -0.08 0.38
C ASP A 31 16.18 -0.94 1.65
N LEU A 32 15.09 -1.39 2.27
CA LEU A 32 15.11 -2.20 3.50
C LEU A 32 15.39 -3.68 3.24
N LEU A 33 14.90 -4.20 2.11
CA LEU A 33 15.00 -5.60 1.72
C LEU A 33 15.60 -5.67 0.30
N PRO A 34 16.93 -5.58 0.15
CA PRO A 34 17.59 -5.51 -1.16
C PRO A 34 17.26 -6.67 -2.10
N ALA A 35 17.00 -7.86 -1.54
CA ALA A 35 16.57 -9.04 -2.31
C ALA A 35 15.18 -8.88 -2.97
N LEU A 36 14.41 -7.88 -2.55
CA LEU A 36 13.09 -7.51 -3.08
C LEU A 36 13.12 -6.21 -3.91
N ALA A 37 14.29 -5.60 -4.11
CA ALA A 37 14.43 -4.38 -4.89
C ALA A 37 13.90 -4.57 -6.31
N GLY A 38 13.00 -3.68 -6.73
CA GLY A 38 12.35 -3.74 -8.05
C GLY A 38 11.32 -4.85 -8.22
N ARG A 39 11.09 -5.70 -7.20
CA ARG A 39 10.12 -6.83 -7.27
C ARG A 39 8.73 -6.46 -6.74
N ILE A 40 8.61 -5.37 -6.01
CA ILE A 40 7.37 -4.92 -5.38
C ILE A 40 7.00 -3.55 -5.94
N GLY A 41 5.76 -3.43 -6.40
CA GLY A 41 5.15 -2.19 -6.85
C GLY A 41 3.79 -1.98 -6.19
N GLY A 42 3.21 -0.79 -6.35
CA GLY A 42 1.88 -0.52 -5.82
C GLY A 42 1.49 0.94 -5.95
N GLN A 43 0.23 1.21 -5.62
CA GLN A 43 -0.35 2.55 -5.53
C GLN A 43 -1.06 2.70 -4.19
N ALA A 44 -1.26 3.94 -3.75
CA ALA A 44 -2.07 4.24 -2.58
C ALA A 44 -3.43 4.77 -3.01
N ILE A 45 -4.42 4.54 -2.16
CA ILE A 45 -5.75 5.11 -2.29
C ILE A 45 -6.08 5.79 -0.97
N ARG A 46 -6.37 7.09 -1.02
CA ARG A 46 -6.91 7.81 0.14
C ARG A 46 -8.41 7.63 0.19
N VAL A 47 -8.93 7.30 1.36
CA VAL A 47 -10.36 7.13 1.61
C VAL A 47 -10.81 8.04 2.75
N PRO A 48 -12.11 8.38 2.87
CA PRO A 48 -12.65 9.30 3.88
C PRO A 48 -12.70 8.72 5.31
N THR A 49 -11.61 8.13 5.80
CA THR A 49 -11.50 7.64 7.18
C THR A 49 -10.54 8.52 7.99
N PRO A 50 -10.87 8.90 9.24
CA PRO A 50 -10.05 9.85 10.00
C PRO A 50 -8.62 9.40 10.30
N ALA A 51 -8.43 8.14 10.70
CA ALA A 51 -7.13 7.59 11.05
C ALA A 51 -7.15 6.06 11.01
N VAL A 52 -6.92 5.49 9.83
CA VAL A 52 -6.65 4.05 9.63
C VAL A 52 -6.05 3.86 8.24
N ALA A 53 -5.21 2.84 8.08
CA ALA A 53 -4.70 2.41 6.79
C ALA A 53 -4.85 0.90 6.63
N LEU A 54 -5.01 0.45 5.39
CA LEU A 54 -5.03 -0.96 5.02
C LEU A 54 -3.97 -1.18 3.94
N LEU A 55 -3.23 -2.27 4.06
CA LEU A 55 -2.32 -2.76 3.02
C LEU A 55 -2.93 -4.01 2.41
N ASP A 56 -3.12 -3.99 1.10
CA ASP A 56 -3.43 -5.17 0.31
C ASP A 56 -2.16 -5.60 -0.43
N LEU A 57 -1.60 -6.75 -0.04
CA LEU A 57 -0.37 -7.29 -0.59
C LEU A 57 -0.69 -8.60 -1.32
N VAL A 58 -0.51 -8.57 -2.64
CA VAL A 58 -0.54 -9.76 -3.49
C VAL A 58 0.88 -10.09 -3.89
N ALA A 59 1.32 -11.31 -3.59
CA ALA A 59 2.67 -11.78 -3.89
C ALA A 59 2.66 -13.22 -4.39
N VAL A 60 3.61 -13.54 -5.27
CA VAL A 60 3.91 -14.91 -5.67
C VAL A 60 5.02 -15.42 -4.77
N THR A 61 4.77 -16.53 -4.09
CA THR A 61 5.74 -17.16 -3.18
C THR A 61 6.41 -18.34 -3.86
N GLU A 62 7.69 -18.58 -3.54
CA GLU A 62 8.47 -19.72 -4.06
C GLU A 62 7.95 -21.07 -3.54
N ARG A 63 7.38 -21.06 -2.33
CA ARG A 63 6.78 -22.23 -1.69
C ARG A 63 5.28 -22.03 -1.54
N PRO A 64 4.48 -23.10 -1.60
CA PRO A 64 3.06 -23.02 -1.25
C PRO A 64 2.89 -22.43 0.16
N ALA A 65 2.02 -21.44 0.28
CA ALA A 65 1.71 -20.78 1.56
C ALA A 65 0.21 -20.94 1.87
N PRO A 66 -0.22 -22.08 2.45
CA PRO A 66 -1.60 -22.26 2.89
C PRO A 66 -2.00 -21.18 3.90
N ALA A 67 -3.25 -20.73 3.87
CA ALA A 67 -3.73 -19.64 4.70
C ALA A 67 -3.44 -19.84 6.21
N ALA A 68 -3.61 -21.06 6.72
CA ALA A 68 -3.32 -21.39 8.12
C ALA A 68 -1.83 -21.21 8.49
N ALA A 69 -0.92 -21.65 7.61
CA ALA A 69 0.52 -21.51 7.83
C ALA A 69 0.95 -20.03 7.77
N LEU A 70 0.38 -19.25 6.83
CA LEU A 70 0.63 -17.82 6.72
C LEU A 70 0.14 -17.07 7.98
N ALA A 71 -1.07 -17.38 8.45
CA ALA A 71 -1.64 -16.77 9.66
C ALA A 71 -0.87 -17.11 10.95
N GLU A 72 -0.23 -18.28 11.03
CA GLU A 72 0.66 -18.62 12.14
C GLU A 72 1.99 -17.85 12.06
N ALA A 73 2.58 -17.75 10.86
CA ALA A 73 3.80 -16.99 10.65
C ALA A 73 3.64 -15.52 11.05
N PHE A 74 2.53 -14.88 10.69
CA PHE A 74 2.25 -13.48 11.10
C PHE A 74 1.94 -13.31 12.59
N ARG A 75 1.48 -14.35 13.29
CA ARG A 75 1.20 -14.28 14.73
C ARG A 75 2.46 -14.44 15.60
N THR A 76 3.49 -15.11 15.07
CA THR A 76 4.71 -15.46 15.80
C THR A 76 5.93 -14.61 15.44
N ALA A 77 5.85 -13.85 14.35
CA ALA A 77 6.84 -12.85 13.93
C ALA A 77 6.81 -11.61 14.84
#